data_AF-L9YPL8-F1
#
_entry.id   AF-L9YPL8-F1
#
_cell.length_a   1.000
_cell.length_b   1.000
_cell.length_c   1.000
_cell.angle_alpha   90.00
_cell.angle_beta   90.00
_cell.angle_gamma   90.00
#
_symmetry.space_group_name_H-M   'P 1'
#
loop_
_entity.id
_entity.type
_entity.pdbx_description
1 polymer ?
#
loop_
_entity_poly.entity_id
_entity_poly.type
_entity_poly.pdbx_seq_one_letter_code
_entity_poly.pdbx_strand_id
1 'polypeptide(L)'
;MTLRRVALVAAFVCSLVASTALAAGFVADGATADGRPIAQAPASPDATALDCPSRAGDTTATATSPPPTDTPARPRIATIAPNPATDGNVGEFVVLETPPETRLENVSLTDGHTTAALPNETISGRVALSTAPNVTRTLTDAPVLALEGRLQLANDGDELRLQNATTEIDSVTYDRAPTATRWYRTEPTTNGADDRNSGRWWPTGATCLPVASTAVDEATAFVLPDTPEVPRATIRTADDRLLLAGYTVTSDAIVADLVDAADRGVDVAVLLEASPVGGTPAPTESVLETLESGGVDVRVIGGENARYRYHHPKYAVVDDRVLVMTENWKPAGVGGESSRGWGVRLESEALAARLATVFSADFEGRDTTAGSAYRANTTFVDDETQGFSSAEADPEFPTTHDPATVPVESAELLLAPDNADGRMQALLADADDEILVIQPSIDGDVSLLEATLAAARRGVDVKLLLGSTWYNADENEALAADLERVADREDLPLEVRLVEDTDRFEKIHAKGVVIDRETAIVGSANWNSNSLENNREVLVALHSVAAAKYYADVFEADWAGGSQSLPIGLGVAVVIALAGGAIVGRRYVRFGDRDGSSDP
;
A
#
# COMPACT_ATOMS: atom_id res chain seq x y z
N MET A 1 -52.99 9.84 49.13
CA MET A 1 -52.99 8.84 48.03
C MET A 1 -52.65 7.50 48.64
N THR A 2 -53.45 6.47 48.39
CA THR A 2 -53.34 5.17 49.06
C THR A 2 -52.09 4.40 48.62
N LEU A 3 -51.43 3.66 49.53
CA LEU A 3 -50.21 2.87 49.28
C LEU A 3 -50.30 1.98 48.02
N ARG A 4 -51.51 1.54 47.65
CA ARG A 4 -51.78 0.78 46.41
C ARG A 4 -51.39 1.53 45.13
N ARG A 5 -51.51 2.86 45.07
CA ARG A 5 -51.15 3.65 43.87
C ARG A 5 -49.65 3.89 43.75
N VAL A 6 -48.92 3.95 44.87
CA VAL A 6 -47.46 4.07 44.88
C VAL A 6 -46.80 2.74 44.48
N ALA A 7 -47.34 1.61 44.95
CA ALA A 7 -46.89 0.28 44.53
C ALA A 7 -47.13 0.02 43.03
N LEU A 8 -48.25 0.52 42.47
CA LEU A 8 -48.56 0.40 41.04
C LEU A 8 -47.63 1.24 40.15
N VAL A 9 -47.27 2.46 40.58
CA VAL A 9 -46.32 3.31 39.84
C VAL A 9 -44.89 2.76 39.93
N ALA A 10 -44.48 2.26 41.10
CA ALA A 10 -43.17 1.60 41.26
C ALA A 10 -43.08 0.30 40.44
N ALA A 11 -44.15 -0.51 40.41
CA ALA A 11 -44.20 -1.71 39.57
C ALA A 11 -44.15 -1.37 38.07
N PHE A 12 -44.80 -0.29 37.64
CA PHE A 12 -44.81 0.14 36.23
C PHE A 12 -43.44 0.68 35.76
N VAL A 13 -42.72 1.39 36.64
CA VAL A 13 -41.35 1.87 36.37
C VAL A 13 -40.33 0.71 36.40
N CYS A 14 -40.47 -0.25 37.31
CA CYS A 14 -39.64 -1.45 37.30
C CYS A 14 -39.91 -2.36 36.08
N SER A 15 -41.16 -2.44 35.59
CA SER A 15 -41.45 -3.19 34.36
C SER A 15 -40.87 -2.52 33.11
N LEU A 16 -40.82 -1.17 33.06
CA LEU A 16 -40.25 -0.45 31.92
C LEU A 16 -38.72 -0.62 31.83
N VAL A 17 -38.04 -0.70 32.98
CA VAL A 17 -36.58 -0.95 33.08
C VAL A 17 -36.23 -2.43 32.86
N ALA A 18 -37.14 -3.35 33.19
CA ALA A 18 -36.95 -4.78 32.91
C ALA A 18 -37.17 -5.12 31.43
N SER A 19 -38.08 -4.44 30.72
CA SER A 19 -38.33 -4.68 29.29
C SER A 19 -37.28 -4.11 28.35
N THR A 20 -36.40 -3.22 28.81
CA THR A 20 -35.20 -2.80 28.05
C THR A 20 -33.97 -3.67 28.34
N ALA A 21 -33.99 -4.47 29.42
CA ALA A 21 -32.96 -5.47 29.74
C ALA A 21 -33.25 -6.87 29.17
N LEU A 22 -34.40 -7.08 28.52
CA LEU A 22 -34.83 -8.35 27.91
C LEU A 22 -34.72 -8.38 26.38
N ALA A 23 -34.13 -7.34 25.76
CA ALA A 23 -33.78 -7.31 24.34
C ALA A 23 -32.29 -7.63 24.06
N ALA A 24 -31.53 -8.02 25.09
CA ALA A 24 -30.16 -8.48 24.98
C ALA A 24 -30.04 -9.83 25.73
N GLY A 25 -30.42 -10.92 25.06
CA GLY A 25 -30.34 -12.26 25.64
C GLY A 25 -30.90 -13.33 24.73
N PHE A 26 -29.99 -14.10 24.14
CA PHE A 26 -30.16 -15.42 23.52
C PHE A 26 -30.92 -15.53 22.20
N VAL A 27 -30.16 -15.76 21.13
CA VAL A 27 -30.37 -16.93 20.27
C VAL A 27 -29.03 -17.65 20.14
N ALA A 28 -28.88 -18.71 20.93
CA ALA A 28 -27.94 -19.79 20.68
C ALA A 28 -28.80 -21.03 20.43
N ASP A 29 -28.79 -21.50 19.19
CA ASP A 29 -29.12 -22.88 18.78
C ASP A 29 -28.39 -23.03 17.44
N GLY A 30 -27.41 -23.93 17.29
CA GLY A 30 -27.56 -25.35 17.57
C GLY A 30 -27.93 -26.08 16.28
N ALA A 31 -27.16 -25.88 15.19
CA ALA A 31 -27.29 -26.65 13.96
C ALA A 31 -26.14 -27.66 13.87
N THR A 32 -26.53 -28.91 13.89
CA THR A 32 -25.72 -30.12 13.86
C THR A 32 -24.82 -30.19 12.63
N ALA A 33 -23.53 -30.42 12.88
CA ALA A 33 -22.54 -30.80 11.89
C ALA A 33 -22.88 -32.17 11.29
N ASP A 34 -23.40 -32.17 10.06
CA ASP A 34 -23.38 -33.35 9.19
C ASP A 34 -22.08 -33.33 8.38
N GLY A 35 -21.18 -34.23 8.77
CA GLY A 35 -19.92 -34.46 8.07
C GLY A 35 -20.17 -34.94 6.63
N ARG A 36 -19.74 -34.13 5.67
CA ARG A 36 -19.37 -34.57 4.33
C ARG A 36 -17.99 -34.01 4.00
N PRO A 37 -17.14 -34.79 3.30
CA PRO A 37 -15.75 -34.45 3.14
C PRO A 37 -15.63 -33.22 2.24
N ILE A 38 -14.94 -32.20 2.74
CA ILE A 38 -14.47 -31.06 1.95
C ILE A 38 -13.54 -31.64 0.89
N ALA A 39 -14.00 -31.61 -0.36
CA ALA A 39 -13.14 -31.90 -1.49
C ALA A 39 -12.12 -30.77 -1.55
N GLN A 40 -10.85 -31.07 -1.28
CA GLN A 40 -9.73 -30.22 -1.64
C GLN A 40 -9.85 -29.92 -3.13
N ALA A 41 -10.23 -28.68 -3.47
CA ALA A 41 -10.03 -28.19 -4.81
C ALA A 41 -8.51 -28.16 -5.04
N PRO A 42 -8.00 -28.79 -6.11
CA PRO A 42 -6.60 -28.66 -6.45
C PRO A 42 -6.34 -27.18 -6.74
N ALA A 43 -5.30 -26.62 -6.12
CA ALA A 43 -4.76 -25.33 -6.51
C ALA A 43 -4.57 -25.33 -8.02
N SER A 44 -5.35 -24.51 -8.73
CA SER A 44 -5.16 -24.26 -10.15
C SER A 44 -3.79 -23.59 -10.31
N PRO A 45 -2.81 -24.24 -10.94
CA PRO A 45 -1.54 -23.60 -11.23
C PRO A 45 -1.67 -23.03 -12.64
N ASP A 46 -2.35 -21.90 -12.81
CA ASP A 46 -2.32 -21.13 -14.06
C ASP A 46 -2.92 -19.73 -13.84
N ALA A 47 -2.17 -18.89 -13.13
CA ALA A 47 -2.22 -17.43 -13.29
C ALA A 47 -0.79 -16.97 -13.63
N THR A 48 -0.23 -17.55 -14.69
CA THR A 48 1.07 -17.16 -15.25
C THR A 48 0.86 -16.21 -16.42
N ALA A 49 0.81 -14.91 -16.14
CA ALA A 49 1.15 -13.88 -17.11
C ALA A 49 2.03 -12.87 -16.39
N LEU A 50 3.25 -12.69 -16.90
CA LEU A 50 4.23 -11.76 -16.35
C LEU A 50 3.71 -10.32 -16.52
N ASP A 51 3.31 -9.64 -15.44
CA ASP A 51 3.06 -8.19 -15.45
C ASP A 51 4.33 -7.36 -15.68
N CYS A 52 5.49 -8.03 -15.60
CA CYS A 52 6.80 -7.50 -15.89
C CYS A 52 7.23 -7.81 -17.34
N PRO A 53 7.78 -6.83 -18.08
CA PRO A 53 8.47 -7.17 -19.31
C PRO A 53 9.66 -8.09 -19.03
N SER A 54 9.80 -9.15 -19.84
CA SER A 54 10.82 -10.18 -19.65
C SER A 54 12.23 -9.57 -19.55
N ARG A 55 12.81 -9.58 -18.34
CA ARG A 55 14.21 -9.23 -18.11
C ARG A 55 15.11 -10.34 -18.62
N ALA A 56 16.14 -9.93 -19.34
CA ALA A 56 17.27 -10.79 -19.63
C ALA A 56 18.08 -10.97 -18.34
N GLY A 57 17.93 -12.09 -17.63
CA GLY A 57 18.89 -12.45 -16.58
C GLY A 57 18.33 -12.90 -15.23
N ASP A 58 17.01 -12.93 -15.00
CA ASP A 58 16.47 -13.43 -13.73
C ASP A 58 16.54 -14.97 -13.66
N THR A 59 17.75 -15.46 -13.41
CA THR A 59 18.01 -16.80 -12.86
C THR A 59 18.59 -16.63 -11.46
N THR A 60 17.71 -16.35 -10.50
CA THR A 60 17.99 -16.64 -9.09
C THR A 60 16.85 -17.48 -8.51
N ALA A 61 17.25 -18.47 -7.73
CA ALA A 61 16.52 -19.70 -7.52
C ALA A 61 15.37 -19.58 -6.51
N THR A 62 14.20 -20.12 -6.90
CA THR A 62 13.41 -21.00 -6.02
C THR A 62 12.60 -21.95 -6.92
N ALA A 63 12.40 -23.17 -6.44
CA ALA A 63 12.38 -24.40 -7.24
C ALA A 63 11.13 -24.67 -8.10
N THR A 64 11.36 -25.51 -9.12
CA THR A 64 10.46 -26.53 -9.74
C THR A 64 9.78 -26.30 -11.10
N SER A 65 10.14 -25.26 -11.87
CA SER A 65 9.79 -25.21 -13.30
C SER A 65 11.04 -25.06 -14.19
N PRO A 66 11.14 -25.76 -15.33
CA PRO A 66 12.21 -25.50 -16.30
C PRO A 66 12.14 -24.03 -16.73
N PRO A 67 13.28 -23.37 -17.03
CA PRO A 67 13.23 -22.03 -17.60
C PRO A 67 12.38 -22.06 -18.87
N PRO A 68 11.48 -21.09 -19.11
CA PRO A 68 10.70 -21.06 -20.33
C PRO A 68 11.68 -21.02 -21.51
N THR A 69 11.59 -22.04 -22.37
CA THR A 69 12.36 -22.18 -23.60
C THR A 69 11.84 -21.22 -24.68
N ASP A 70 11.69 -19.94 -24.35
CA ASP A 70 11.08 -18.96 -25.25
C ASP A 70 12.14 -18.25 -26.08
N THR A 71 12.91 -19.05 -26.81
CA THR A 71 13.84 -18.52 -27.81
C THR A 71 13.01 -18.05 -29.01
N PRO A 72 13.10 -16.78 -29.44
CA PRO A 72 12.28 -16.31 -30.55
C PRO A 72 12.65 -17.05 -31.84
N ALA A 73 11.66 -17.34 -32.68
CA ALA A 73 11.86 -18.07 -33.94
C ALA A 73 12.65 -17.27 -34.99
N ARG A 74 12.74 -15.95 -34.81
CA ARG A 74 13.47 -15.00 -35.66
C ARG A 74 14.01 -13.85 -34.82
N PRO A 75 15.01 -13.09 -35.30
CA PRO A 75 15.45 -11.88 -34.61
C PRO A 75 14.28 -10.90 -34.38
N ARG A 76 14.18 -10.35 -33.18
CA ARG A 76 13.17 -9.34 -32.84
C ARG A 76 13.75 -8.23 -31.98
N ILE A 77 13.17 -7.03 -32.08
CA ILE A 77 13.41 -5.90 -31.19
C ILE A 77 12.69 -6.20 -29.87
N ALA A 78 13.44 -6.29 -28.77
CA ALA A 78 12.91 -6.64 -27.46
C ALA A 78 12.86 -5.44 -26.50
N THR A 79 13.79 -4.50 -26.63
CA THR A 79 13.87 -3.32 -25.77
C THR A 79 14.39 -2.11 -26.56
N ILE A 80 13.89 -0.92 -26.25
CA ILE A 80 14.34 0.34 -26.85
C ILE A 80 14.58 1.34 -25.71
N ALA A 81 15.70 2.05 -25.75
CA ALA A 81 16.05 3.07 -24.76
C ALA A 81 16.49 4.34 -25.50
N PRO A 82 15.55 5.16 -25.99
CA PRO A 82 15.85 6.34 -26.80
C PRO A 82 16.20 7.56 -25.96
N ASN A 83 15.72 7.64 -24.72
CA ASN A 83 15.85 8.80 -23.84
C ASN A 83 16.61 8.48 -22.53
N PRO A 84 17.88 8.02 -22.58
CA PRO A 84 18.69 7.89 -21.37
C PRO A 84 18.94 9.27 -20.75
N ALA A 85 19.13 9.31 -19.42
CA ALA A 85 19.40 10.54 -18.66
C ALA A 85 20.80 11.15 -18.89
N THR A 86 21.54 10.66 -19.88
CA THR A 86 22.84 11.18 -20.29
C THR A 86 22.67 12.45 -21.12
N ASP A 87 23.66 13.34 -21.07
CA ASP A 87 23.65 14.58 -21.88
C ASP A 87 23.49 14.25 -23.36
N GLY A 88 22.57 14.95 -24.03
CA GLY A 88 22.24 14.70 -25.44
C GLY A 88 21.76 13.28 -25.77
N ASN A 89 21.24 12.53 -24.79
CA ASN A 89 20.80 11.14 -24.93
C ASN A 89 21.90 10.16 -25.40
N VAL A 90 23.17 10.50 -25.15
CA VAL A 90 24.30 9.66 -25.56
C VAL A 90 24.22 8.29 -24.91
N GLY A 91 24.30 7.24 -25.73
CA GLY A 91 24.20 5.87 -25.25
C GLY A 91 22.81 5.27 -25.43
N GLU A 92 21.89 5.94 -26.12
CA GLU A 92 20.65 5.35 -26.63
C GLU A 92 20.92 3.99 -27.31
N PHE A 93 20.00 3.04 -27.16
CA PHE A 93 20.22 1.69 -27.65
C PHE A 93 18.94 0.91 -27.92
N VAL A 94 19.10 -0.15 -28.72
CA VAL A 94 18.06 -1.14 -29.00
C VAL A 94 18.58 -2.53 -28.60
N VAL A 95 17.81 -3.28 -27.84
CA VAL A 95 18.12 -4.69 -27.54
C VAL A 95 17.44 -5.57 -28.56
N LEU A 96 18.23 -6.35 -29.30
CA LEU A 96 17.75 -7.44 -30.13
C LEU A 96 17.78 -8.74 -29.34
N GLU A 97 16.75 -9.56 -29.53
CA GLU A 97 16.71 -10.94 -29.08
C GLU A 97 16.72 -11.86 -30.30
N THR A 98 17.60 -12.86 -30.30
CA THR A 98 17.87 -13.69 -31.47
C THR A 98 17.88 -15.18 -31.15
N PRO A 99 17.49 -16.04 -32.11
CA PRO A 99 17.79 -17.46 -32.04
C PRO A 99 19.31 -17.71 -31.91
N PRO A 100 19.73 -18.87 -31.35
CA PRO A 100 21.12 -19.26 -31.34
C PRO A 100 21.76 -19.22 -32.73
N GLU A 101 23.03 -18.83 -32.78
CA GLU A 101 23.86 -18.80 -33.99
C GLU A 101 23.28 -17.91 -35.12
N THR A 102 22.61 -16.81 -34.75
CA THR A 102 22.07 -15.83 -35.72
C THR A 102 23.20 -14.99 -36.29
N ARG A 103 23.37 -15.02 -37.61
CA ARG A 103 24.27 -14.12 -38.33
C ARG A 103 23.62 -12.77 -38.58
N LEU A 104 24.31 -11.70 -38.23
CA LEU A 104 23.84 -10.33 -38.43
C LEU A 104 24.28 -9.72 -39.76
N GLU A 105 24.99 -10.48 -40.60
CA GLU A 105 25.42 -10.02 -41.93
C GLU A 105 24.23 -9.56 -42.79
N ASN A 106 24.33 -8.36 -43.37
CA ASN A 106 23.28 -7.72 -44.17
C ASN A 106 22.01 -7.31 -43.41
N VAL A 107 22.02 -7.37 -42.07
CA VAL A 107 20.94 -6.84 -41.24
C VAL A 107 21.21 -5.37 -40.93
N SER A 108 20.17 -4.55 -40.97
CA SER A 108 20.22 -3.13 -40.62
C SER A 108 19.02 -2.73 -39.78
N LEU A 109 19.17 -1.63 -39.05
CA LEU A 109 18.14 -1.00 -38.24
C LEU A 109 17.90 0.41 -38.76
N THR A 110 16.65 0.80 -38.95
CA THR A 110 16.26 2.13 -39.45
C THR A 110 15.05 2.69 -38.69
N ASP A 111 15.05 4.00 -38.52
CA ASP A 111 13.98 4.86 -37.99
C ASP A 111 13.17 5.56 -39.13
N GLY A 112 13.35 5.10 -40.37
CA GLY A 112 12.80 5.73 -41.58
C GLY A 112 13.55 6.97 -42.09
N HIS A 113 14.46 7.55 -41.32
CA HIS A 113 15.26 8.73 -41.67
C HIS A 113 16.74 8.41 -41.86
N THR A 114 17.28 7.59 -40.97
CA THR A 114 18.64 7.09 -40.92
C THR A 114 18.65 5.58 -40.85
N THR A 115 19.79 4.98 -41.19
CA THR A 115 19.97 3.52 -41.20
C THR A 115 21.35 3.20 -40.70
N ALA A 116 21.44 2.25 -39.78
CA ALA A 116 22.68 1.70 -39.29
C ALA A 116 22.76 0.20 -39.62
N ALA A 117 23.90 -0.24 -40.13
CA ALA A 117 24.17 -1.65 -40.33
C ALA A 117 24.58 -2.29 -39.00
N LEU A 118 24.15 -3.54 -38.81
CA LEU A 118 24.64 -4.36 -37.70
C LEU A 118 26.03 -4.90 -38.05
N PRO A 119 26.90 -5.12 -37.06
CA PRO A 119 28.25 -5.63 -37.31
C PRO A 119 28.19 -7.07 -37.82
N ASN A 120 29.21 -7.48 -38.58
CA ASN A 120 29.33 -8.84 -39.10
C ASN A 120 29.74 -9.83 -38.01
N GLU A 121 28.81 -10.13 -37.11
CA GLU A 121 28.95 -11.02 -35.96
C GLU A 121 27.89 -12.13 -35.98
N THR A 122 28.18 -13.23 -35.29
CA THR A 122 27.20 -14.28 -34.98
C THR A 122 26.86 -14.21 -33.51
N ILE A 123 25.57 -14.05 -33.20
CA ILE A 123 25.09 -13.85 -31.83
C ILE A 123 24.04 -14.90 -31.44
N SER A 124 23.84 -15.05 -30.15
CA SER A 124 22.78 -15.86 -29.57
C SER A 124 22.15 -15.10 -28.41
N GLY A 125 20.82 -15.11 -28.32
CA GLY A 125 20.11 -14.44 -27.23
C GLY A 125 20.09 -12.92 -27.41
N ARG A 126 20.27 -12.19 -26.31
CA ARG A 126 20.08 -10.73 -26.25
C ARG A 126 21.37 -9.94 -26.42
N VAL A 127 21.32 -8.92 -27.27
CA VAL A 127 22.43 -7.98 -27.50
C VAL A 127 21.89 -6.55 -27.59
N ALA A 128 22.57 -5.60 -26.97
CA ALA A 128 22.29 -4.17 -27.14
C ALA A 128 23.09 -3.61 -28.33
N LEU A 129 22.42 -2.84 -29.17
CA LEU A 129 22.97 -2.15 -30.33
C LEU A 129 22.98 -0.65 -30.07
N SER A 130 24.13 0.00 -30.23
CA SER A 130 24.24 1.45 -30.06
C SER A 130 25.34 2.07 -30.93
N THR A 131 25.16 3.33 -31.31
CA THR A 131 26.19 4.18 -31.92
C THR A 131 27.21 4.71 -30.91
N ALA A 132 26.94 4.61 -29.60
CA ALA A 132 27.81 5.04 -28.51
C ALA A 132 28.10 3.89 -27.51
N PRO A 133 28.70 2.76 -27.96
CA PRO A 133 28.76 1.51 -27.21
C PRO A 133 29.51 1.61 -25.86
N ASN A 134 30.47 2.53 -25.72
CA ASN A 134 31.18 2.71 -24.46
C ASN A 134 30.29 3.28 -23.35
N VAL A 135 29.39 4.21 -23.68
CA VAL A 135 28.43 4.77 -22.73
C VAL A 135 27.30 3.79 -22.50
N THR A 136 26.79 3.14 -23.54
CA THR A 136 25.71 2.15 -23.42
C THR A 136 26.08 0.98 -22.49
N ARG A 137 27.34 0.55 -22.43
CA ARG A 137 27.78 -0.52 -21.50
C ARG A 137 27.58 -0.16 -20.02
N THR A 138 27.46 1.11 -19.66
CA THR A 138 27.13 1.52 -18.29
C THR A 138 25.63 1.62 -18.05
N LEU A 139 24.82 1.45 -19.10
CA LEU A 139 23.37 1.64 -19.09
C LEU A 139 22.60 0.33 -19.30
N THR A 140 23.26 -0.80 -19.55
CA THR A 140 22.61 -2.11 -19.73
C THR A 140 23.55 -3.26 -19.42
N ASP A 141 23.00 -4.35 -18.89
CA ASP A 141 23.72 -5.59 -18.62
C ASP A 141 23.85 -6.49 -19.86
N ALA A 142 23.09 -6.18 -20.93
CA ALA A 142 23.21 -6.90 -22.19
C ALA A 142 24.57 -6.62 -22.85
N PRO A 143 25.21 -7.62 -23.49
CA PRO A 143 26.40 -7.38 -24.31
C PRO A 143 26.14 -6.30 -25.35
N VAL A 144 27.06 -5.35 -25.50
CA VAL A 144 26.87 -4.18 -26.39
C VAL A 144 27.71 -4.32 -27.65
N LEU A 145 27.04 -4.27 -28.79
CA LEU A 145 27.64 -4.19 -30.12
C LEU A 145 27.49 -2.78 -30.69
N ALA A 146 28.53 -2.33 -31.40
CA ALA A 146 28.54 -1.05 -32.08
C ALA A 146 27.70 -1.13 -33.36
N LEU A 147 26.81 -0.16 -33.56
CA LEU A 147 26.15 0.07 -34.84
C LEU A 147 27.09 0.78 -35.81
N GLU A 148 27.11 0.33 -37.06
CA GLU A 148 27.84 1.00 -38.13
C GLU A 148 26.93 2.01 -38.84
N GLY A 149 27.27 3.30 -38.79
CA GLY A 149 26.50 4.35 -39.44
C GLY A 149 25.85 5.30 -38.44
N ARG A 150 24.59 5.70 -38.71
CA ARG A 150 23.82 6.60 -37.85
C ARG A 150 22.43 6.02 -37.62
N LEU A 151 22.02 6.05 -36.37
CA LEU A 151 20.67 5.81 -35.88
C LEU A 151 20.45 6.85 -34.79
N GLN A 152 19.31 7.54 -34.81
CA GLN A 152 18.96 8.51 -33.78
C GLN A 152 17.51 8.31 -33.39
N LEU A 153 17.26 7.86 -32.18
CA LEU A 153 15.93 7.49 -31.74
C LEU A 153 15.18 8.74 -31.27
N ALA A 154 13.98 8.97 -31.81
CA ALA A 154 13.20 10.14 -31.42
C ALA A 154 12.57 9.98 -30.03
N ASN A 155 12.69 11.00 -29.17
CA ASN A 155 12.05 11.01 -27.84
C ASN A 155 10.52 11.22 -27.91
N ASP A 156 10.00 11.83 -28.97
CA ASP A 156 8.55 12.03 -29.15
C ASP A 156 7.84 10.85 -29.84
N GLY A 157 8.58 9.77 -30.11
CA GLY A 157 8.09 8.54 -30.73
C GLY A 157 8.70 8.28 -32.11
N ASP A 158 8.84 6.99 -32.44
CA ASP A 158 9.53 6.54 -33.65
C ASP A 158 9.00 5.19 -34.14
N GLU A 159 9.26 4.85 -35.41
CA GLU A 159 9.01 3.53 -36.00
C GLU A 159 10.34 2.89 -36.39
N LEU A 160 10.75 1.90 -35.62
CA LEU A 160 11.97 1.13 -35.86
C LEU A 160 11.68 -0.11 -36.69
N ARG A 161 12.48 -0.31 -37.73
CA ARG A 161 12.44 -1.53 -38.56
C ARG A 161 13.79 -2.22 -38.57
N LEU A 162 13.79 -3.48 -38.15
CA LEU A 162 14.88 -4.41 -38.35
C LEU A 162 14.70 -5.08 -39.70
N GLN A 163 15.68 -4.97 -40.60
CA GLN A 163 15.53 -5.43 -41.98
C GLN A 163 16.79 -6.12 -42.51
N ASN A 164 16.61 -7.13 -43.36
CA ASN A 164 17.67 -7.68 -44.20
C ASN A 164 17.53 -7.08 -45.62
N ALA A 165 18.49 -6.26 -46.02
CA ALA A 165 18.38 -5.39 -47.19
C ALA A 165 17.07 -4.56 -47.17
N THR A 166 16.05 -4.94 -47.95
CA THR A 166 14.73 -4.28 -47.98
C THR A 166 13.60 -5.12 -47.42
N THR A 167 13.90 -6.31 -46.88
CA THR A 167 12.89 -7.21 -46.30
C THR A 167 12.83 -6.98 -44.79
N GLU A 168 11.66 -6.57 -44.31
CA GLU A 168 11.39 -6.41 -42.88
C GLU A 168 11.47 -7.76 -42.17
N ILE A 169 12.26 -7.81 -41.09
CA ILE A 169 12.37 -8.94 -40.17
C ILE A 169 11.40 -8.72 -39.00
N ASP A 170 11.48 -7.53 -38.41
CA ASP A 170 10.67 -7.10 -37.27
C ASP A 170 10.51 -5.58 -37.26
N SER A 171 9.44 -5.09 -36.61
CA SER A 171 9.20 -3.67 -36.44
C SER A 171 8.56 -3.35 -35.08
N VAL A 172 8.84 -2.16 -34.59
CA VAL A 172 8.25 -1.58 -33.37
C VAL A 172 7.93 -0.12 -33.63
N THR A 173 6.77 0.33 -33.19
CA THR A 173 6.48 1.75 -32.98
C THR A 173 6.38 2.01 -31.48
N TYR A 174 6.94 3.13 -31.04
CA TYR A 174 6.75 3.59 -29.68
C TYR A 174 6.38 5.07 -29.68
N ASP A 175 5.60 5.49 -28.69
CA ASP A 175 5.17 6.88 -28.51
C ASP A 175 6.25 7.70 -27.78
N ARG A 176 5.87 8.78 -27.07
CA ARG A 176 6.83 9.55 -26.28
C ARG A 176 7.59 8.66 -25.30
N ALA A 177 8.92 8.77 -25.34
CA ALA A 177 9.83 8.10 -24.45
C ALA A 177 10.14 8.94 -23.20
N PRO A 178 9.68 8.53 -22.02
CA PRO A 178 10.03 9.23 -20.79
C PRO A 178 11.53 9.11 -20.49
N THR A 179 12.10 10.16 -19.89
CA THR A 179 13.53 10.17 -19.55
C THR A 179 13.87 9.04 -18.58
N ALA A 180 15.04 8.42 -18.80
CA ALA A 180 15.55 7.33 -17.98
C ALA A 180 14.65 6.09 -17.94
N THR A 181 13.81 5.87 -18.95
CA THR A 181 13.01 4.65 -19.09
C THR A 181 13.48 3.83 -20.30
N ARG A 182 13.07 2.56 -20.32
CA ARG A 182 13.23 1.69 -21.48
C ARG A 182 11.87 1.13 -21.85
N TRP A 183 11.58 1.10 -23.14
CA TRP A 183 10.41 0.43 -23.68
C TRP A 183 10.72 -1.05 -23.82
N TYR A 184 9.84 -1.91 -23.35
CA TYR A 184 9.96 -3.35 -23.49
C TYR A 184 8.78 -3.90 -24.27
N ARG A 185 9.07 -4.79 -25.22
CA ARG A 185 8.03 -5.49 -25.96
C ARG A 185 7.20 -6.35 -24.99
N THR A 186 5.88 -6.28 -25.13
CA THR A 186 4.91 -7.12 -24.42
C THR A 186 4.12 -7.94 -25.43
N GLU A 187 3.51 -9.04 -24.98
CA GLU A 187 2.61 -9.79 -25.84
C GLU A 187 1.34 -8.96 -26.14
N PRO A 188 0.76 -9.06 -27.35
CA PRO A 188 -0.47 -8.35 -27.69
C PRO A 188 -1.62 -8.77 -26.77
N THR A 189 -2.31 -7.80 -26.15
CA THR A 189 -3.40 -8.07 -25.20
C THR A 189 -4.70 -8.52 -25.88
N THR A 190 -4.83 -8.35 -27.19
CA THR A 190 -6.01 -8.78 -27.96
C THR A 190 -5.60 -9.49 -29.25
N ASN A 191 -6.30 -10.59 -29.56
CA ASN A 191 -6.13 -11.30 -30.83
C ASN A 191 -6.47 -10.37 -32.00
N GLY A 192 -5.43 -9.88 -32.70
CA GLY A 192 -5.56 -8.99 -33.86
C GLY A 192 -5.10 -7.54 -33.63
N ALA A 193 -4.59 -7.18 -32.46
CA ALA A 193 -3.88 -5.91 -32.26
C ALA A 193 -2.57 -5.88 -33.07
N ASP A 194 -2.14 -4.67 -33.46
CA ASP A 194 -0.85 -4.47 -34.10
C ASP A 194 0.28 -4.73 -33.09
N ASP A 195 0.94 -5.88 -33.22
CA ASP A 195 2.10 -6.29 -32.39
C ASP A 195 3.21 -5.23 -32.39
N ARG A 196 3.28 -4.37 -33.43
CA ARG A 196 4.27 -3.29 -33.53
C ARG A 196 4.22 -2.30 -32.37
N ASN A 197 3.07 -2.09 -31.75
CA ASN A 197 2.89 -1.11 -30.67
C ASN A 197 2.70 -1.77 -29.30
N SER A 198 2.91 -3.09 -29.22
CA SER A 198 2.72 -3.84 -27.97
C SER A 198 3.97 -3.74 -27.10
N GLY A 199 4.00 -2.75 -26.21
CA GLY A 199 5.03 -2.68 -25.18
C GLY A 199 4.79 -1.63 -24.10
N ARG A 200 5.62 -1.71 -23.06
CA ARG A 200 5.48 -0.93 -21.82
C ARG A 200 6.79 -0.20 -21.49
N TRP A 201 6.68 1.06 -21.07
CA TRP A 201 7.80 1.80 -20.51
C TRP A 201 8.09 1.34 -19.09
N TRP A 202 9.37 1.12 -18.78
CA TRP A 202 9.83 0.78 -17.43
C TRP A 202 11.03 1.63 -17.03
N PRO A 203 11.08 2.15 -15.78
CA PRO A 203 12.21 2.94 -15.32
C PRO A 203 13.53 2.16 -15.33
N THR A 204 14.60 2.82 -15.75
CA THR A 204 15.95 2.24 -15.80
C THR A 204 16.47 1.99 -14.39
N GLY A 205 16.67 0.72 -14.05
CA GLY A 205 17.17 0.28 -12.75
C GLY A 205 16.08 0.12 -11.68
N ALA A 206 14.79 0.30 -12.00
CA ALA A 206 13.71 -0.10 -11.09
C ALA A 206 13.75 -1.62 -10.86
N THR A 207 13.11 -2.12 -9.82
CA THR A 207 12.87 -3.57 -9.67
C THR A 207 11.84 -4.06 -10.69
N CYS A 208 11.62 -5.37 -10.77
CA CYS A 208 10.46 -5.97 -11.45
C CYS A 208 10.24 -7.36 -10.86
N LEU A 209 9.88 -7.39 -9.58
CA LEU A 209 9.78 -8.62 -8.80
C LEU A 209 8.38 -9.25 -8.97
N PRO A 210 8.28 -10.58 -9.09
CA PRO A 210 6.98 -11.25 -9.09
C PRO A 210 6.33 -11.17 -7.71
N VAL A 211 5.02 -11.45 -7.65
CA VAL A 211 4.31 -11.64 -6.38
C VAL A 211 5.02 -12.72 -5.57
N ALA A 212 5.29 -12.41 -4.30
CA ALA A 212 5.94 -13.34 -3.40
C ALA A 212 4.94 -13.84 -2.34
N SER A 213 4.44 -15.06 -2.50
CA SER A 213 3.62 -15.74 -1.51
C SER A 213 4.48 -16.59 -0.58
N THR A 214 4.22 -16.55 0.72
CA THR A 214 4.91 -17.36 1.74
C THR A 214 3.91 -17.78 2.81
N ALA A 215 4.01 -19.03 3.28
CA ALA A 215 3.31 -19.45 4.50
C ALA A 215 3.83 -18.67 5.71
N VAL A 216 2.93 -18.20 6.56
CA VAL A 216 3.26 -17.43 7.77
C VAL A 216 2.37 -17.92 8.89
N ASP A 217 2.93 -18.30 10.04
CA ASP A 217 2.14 -18.90 11.12
C ASP A 217 1.24 -17.88 11.84
N GLU A 218 1.76 -16.68 12.09
CA GLU A 218 1.03 -15.62 12.79
C GLU A 218 1.42 -14.22 12.33
N ALA A 219 0.48 -13.29 12.53
CA ALA A 219 0.69 -11.87 12.33
C ALA A 219 0.10 -11.09 13.52
N THR A 220 0.69 -9.95 13.85
CA THR A 220 0.07 -8.97 14.75
C THR A 220 -0.60 -7.90 13.91
N ALA A 221 -1.93 -7.95 13.83
CA ALA A 221 -2.75 -6.92 13.20
C ALA A 221 -3.02 -5.79 14.19
N PHE A 222 -2.93 -4.55 13.73
CA PHE A 222 -3.07 -3.39 14.60
C PHE A 222 -3.53 -2.14 13.83
N VAL A 223 -4.01 -1.13 14.56
CA VAL A 223 -4.44 0.15 13.99
C VAL A 223 -3.94 1.34 14.80
N LEU A 224 -3.77 2.47 14.13
CA LEU A 224 -3.44 3.77 14.73
C LEU A 224 -4.70 4.65 14.70
N PRO A 225 -4.88 5.58 15.66
CA PRO A 225 -3.96 5.95 16.74
C PRO A 225 -3.94 4.99 17.95
N ASP A 226 -4.73 3.92 17.94
CA ASP A 226 -4.93 3.03 19.10
C ASP A 226 -3.66 2.38 19.66
N THR A 227 -2.71 2.00 18.80
CA THR A 227 -1.60 1.11 19.17
C THR A 227 -0.21 1.58 18.68
N PRO A 228 0.24 2.81 19.04
CA PRO A 228 1.52 3.35 18.61
C PRO A 228 2.72 2.56 19.14
N GLU A 229 2.53 1.74 20.18
CA GLU A 229 3.59 0.92 20.76
C GLU A 229 3.98 -0.28 19.89
N VAL A 230 3.11 -0.79 18.99
CA VAL A 230 3.47 -1.96 18.16
C VAL A 230 4.66 -1.66 17.23
N PRO A 231 4.68 -0.56 16.45
CA PRO A 231 5.85 -0.16 15.68
C PRO A 231 7.10 0.05 16.54
N ARG A 232 6.96 0.75 17.67
CA ARG A 232 8.10 1.07 18.56
C ARG A 232 8.72 -0.17 19.18
N ALA A 233 7.90 -1.06 19.75
CA ALA A 233 8.36 -2.32 20.31
C ALA A 233 9.05 -3.19 19.26
N THR A 234 8.56 -3.17 18.02
CA THR A 234 9.19 -3.90 16.91
C THR A 234 10.60 -3.37 16.65
N ILE A 235 10.78 -2.06 16.53
CA ILE A 235 12.10 -1.42 16.34
C ILE A 235 13.05 -1.69 17.52
N ARG A 236 12.57 -1.52 18.76
CA ARG A 236 13.39 -1.69 19.98
C ARG A 236 13.90 -3.10 20.19
N THR A 237 13.24 -4.10 19.62
CA THR A 237 13.61 -5.51 19.75
C THR A 237 14.51 -6.00 18.63
N ALA A 238 15.04 -5.10 17.79
CA ALA A 238 16.06 -5.44 16.80
C ALA A 238 17.35 -5.92 17.49
N ASP A 239 17.88 -7.04 16.99
CA ASP A 239 19.09 -7.68 17.52
C ASP A 239 20.27 -7.61 16.53
N ASP A 240 20.04 -7.83 15.23
CA ASP A 240 21.07 -7.91 14.20
C ASP A 240 20.91 -6.82 13.13
N ARG A 241 19.70 -6.67 12.55
CA ARG A 241 19.46 -5.79 11.41
C ARG A 241 18.14 -5.02 11.53
N LEU A 242 18.20 -3.73 11.18
CA LEU A 242 17.03 -2.84 11.17
C LEU A 242 17.04 -1.94 9.92
N LEU A 243 16.18 -2.27 8.95
CA LEU A 243 16.01 -1.50 7.72
C LEU A 243 14.67 -0.77 7.77
N LEU A 244 14.64 0.55 7.76
CA LEU A 244 13.40 1.34 7.80
C LEU A 244 13.24 2.18 6.55
N ALA A 245 12.11 2.04 5.87
CA ALA A 245 11.77 2.83 4.70
C ALA A 245 10.53 3.68 4.99
N GLY A 246 10.59 4.97 4.67
CA GLY A 246 9.54 5.92 4.99
C GLY A 246 9.42 7.05 3.98
N TYR A 247 8.19 7.39 3.61
CA TYR A 247 7.92 8.60 2.83
C TYR A 247 8.31 9.87 3.60
N THR A 248 7.87 9.99 4.85
CA THR A 248 8.36 10.99 5.80
C THR A 248 8.69 10.36 7.15
N VAL A 249 9.77 10.84 7.78
CA VAL A 249 10.23 10.43 9.12
C VAL A 249 10.48 11.68 9.94
N THR A 250 9.58 11.95 10.90
CA THR A 250 9.64 13.14 11.76
C THR A 250 9.31 12.83 13.22
N SER A 251 9.09 11.56 13.58
CA SER A 251 8.85 11.17 14.98
C SER A 251 10.16 11.06 15.76
N ASP A 252 10.37 11.96 16.72
CA ASP A 252 11.53 11.93 17.62
C ASP A 252 11.63 10.61 18.40
N ALA A 253 10.48 10.02 18.76
CA ALA A 253 10.41 8.76 19.47
C ALA A 253 10.95 7.59 18.64
N ILE A 254 10.65 7.55 17.35
CA ILE A 254 11.19 6.55 16.41
C ILE A 254 12.67 6.79 16.16
N VAL A 255 13.08 8.04 15.99
CA VAL A 255 14.49 8.41 15.81
C VAL A 255 15.33 7.97 17.01
N ALA A 256 14.85 8.20 18.24
CA ALA A 256 15.51 7.71 19.45
C ALA A 256 15.60 6.18 19.47
N ASP A 257 14.52 5.46 19.16
CA ASP A 257 14.54 3.99 19.14
C ASP A 257 15.51 3.43 18.08
N LEU A 258 15.69 4.12 16.95
CA LEU A 258 16.67 3.77 15.89
C LEU A 258 18.11 4.01 16.33
N VAL A 259 18.40 5.16 16.94
CA VAL A 259 19.74 5.48 17.48
C VAL A 259 20.09 4.52 18.61
N ASP A 260 19.16 4.23 19.51
CA ASP A 260 19.36 3.26 20.58
C ASP A 260 19.66 1.86 20.02
N ALA A 261 19.12 1.48 18.85
CA ALA A 261 19.47 0.23 18.18
C ALA A 261 20.90 0.26 17.62
N ALA A 262 21.30 1.34 16.96
CA ALA A 262 22.67 1.52 16.47
C ALA A 262 23.69 1.50 17.63
N ASP A 263 23.39 2.14 18.76
CA ASP A 263 24.22 2.14 19.97
C ASP A 263 24.38 0.73 20.59
N ARG A 264 23.39 -0.14 20.41
CA ARG A 264 23.48 -1.57 20.78
C ARG A 264 24.32 -2.40 19.80
N GLY A 265 24.68 -1.85 18.64
CA GLY A 265 25.45 -2.52 17.60
C GLY A 265 24.61 -3.21 16.52
N VAL A 266 23.32 -2.88 16.42
CA VAL A 266 22.45 -3.33 15.31
C VAL A 266 22.84 -2.60 14.02
N ASP A 267 22.82 -3.30 12.88
CA ASP A 267 23.02 -2.66 11.57
C ASP A 267 21.74 -1.90 11.17
N VAL A 268 21.74 -0.58 11.38
CA VAL A 268 20.57 0.29 11.13
C VAL A 268 20.75 1.09 9.83
N ALA A 269 19.78 0.96 8.92
CA ALA A 269 19.70 1.75 7.69
C ALA A 269 18.31 2.37 7.51
N VAL A 270 18.27 3.65 7.12
CA VAL A 270 17.01 4.40 6.95
C VAL A 270 16.96 5.02 5.56
N LEU A 271 15.85 4.78 4.85
CA LEU A 271 15.58 5.32 3.50
C LEU A 271 14.38 6.26 3.52
N LEU A 272 14.60 7.53 3.11
CA LEU A 272 13.57 8.56 3.02
C LEU A 272 13.28 8.97 1.58
N GLU A 273 12.10 9.52 1.33
CA GLU A 273 11.75 10.12 0.04
C GLU A 273 12.27 11.57 -0.08
N ALA A 274 12.79 11.94 -1.26
CA ALA A 274 13.51 13.20 -1.46
C ALA A 274 12.64 14.46 -1.61
N SER A 275 11.41 14.33 -2.06
CA SER A 275 10.59 15.47 -2.50
C SER A 275 9.10 15.19 -2.27
N PRO A 276 8.65 15.07 -1.02
CA PRO A 276 7.27 14.65 -0.76
C PRO A 276 6.32 15.75 -1.23
N VAL A 277 5.09 15.38 -1.55
CA VAL A 277 4.00 16.31 -1.84
C VAL A 277 3.94 17.37 -0.74
N GLY A 278 4.00 18.63 -1.13
CA GLY A 278 4.05 19.77 -0.21
C GLY A 278 5.47 20.24 0.14
N GLY A 279 6.51 19.47 -0.18
CA GLY A 279 7.90 19.74 0.17
C GLY A 279 8.35 19.00 1.43
N THR A 280 9.67 18.92 1.63
CA THR A 280 10.27 18.19 2.75
C THR A 280 10.06 18.93 4.08
N PRO A 281 9.38 18.34 5.08
CA PRO A 281 9.08 19.03 6.33
C PRO A 281 10.34 19.48 7.09
N ALA A 282 10.32 20.67 7.69
CA ALA A 282 11.40 21.24 8.51
C ALA A 282 12.00 20.28 9.57
N PRO A 283 11.21 19.50 10.33
CA PRO A 283 11.76 18.55 11.30
C PRO A 283 12.67 17.48 10.67
N THR A 284 12.53 17.21 9.37
CA THR A 284 13.38 16.23 8.66
C THR A 284 14.85 16.63 8.73
N GLU A 285 15.19 17.92 8.77
CA GLU A 285 16.58 18.38 8.86
C GLU A 285 17.28 17.85 10.11
N SER A 286 16.65 18.05 11.28
CA SER A 286 17.18 17.58 12.56
C SER A 286 17.14 16.06 12.69
N VAL A 287 16.14 15.40 12.08
CA VAL A 287 16.08 13.93 12.02
C VAL A 287 17.27 13.35 11.28
N LEU A 288 17.60 13.88 10.09
CA LEU A 288 18.76 13.44 9.32
C LEU A 288 20.06 13.61 10.11
N GLU A 289 20.25 14.77 10.75
CA GLU A 289 21.45 15.03 11.58
C GLU A 289 21.54 14.09 12.79
N THR A 290 20.42 13.85 13.47
CA THR A 290 20.37 13.00 14.67
C THR A 290 20.68 11.54 14.33
N LEU A 291 20.06 11.00 13.26
CA LEU A 291 20.30 9.63 12.83
C LEU A 291 21.75 9.42 12.38
N GLU A 292 22.30 10.31 11.52
CA GLU A 292 23.68 10.19 11.05
C GLU A 292 24.70 10.31 12.19
N SER A 293 24.47 11.23 13.14
CA SER A 293 25.35 11.39 14.31
C SER A 293 25.24 10.22 15.31
N GLY A 294 24.09 9.53 15.32
CA GLY A 294 23.84 8.30 16.08
C GLY A 294 24.33 7.02 15.39
N GLY A 295 25.06 7.11 14.27
CA GLY A 295 25.66 5.94 13.60
C GLY A 295 24.74 5.17 12.66
N VAL A 296 23.60 5.74 12.27
CA VAL A 296 22.66 5.14 11.31
C VAL A 296 23.07 5.48 9.86
N ASP A 297 23.04 4.51 8.92
CA ASP A 297 23.22 4.79 7.49
C ASP A 297 21.91 5.35 6.91
N VAL A 298 21.87 6.67 6.70
CA VAL A 298 20.69 7.36 6.21
C VAL A 298 20.87 7.73 4.74
N ARG A 299 19.88 7.38 3.92
CA ARG A 299 19.82 7.75 2.52
C ARG A 299 18.47 8.30 2.13
N VAL A 300 18.46 9.03 1.03
CA VAL A 300 17.29 9.69 0.49
C VAL A 300 17.17 9.34 -1.00
N ILE A 301 16.04 8.76 -1.39
CA ILE A 301 15.76 8.31 -2.76
C ILE A 301 14.83 9.32 -3.47
N GLY A 302 15.17 9.64 -4.71
CA GLY A 302 14.35 10.48 -5.58
C GLY A 302 15.19 11.49 -6.37
N GLY A 303 14.58 12.64 -6.67
CA GLY A 303 15.21 13.70 -7.45
C GLY A 303 15.04 13.55 -8.96
N GLU A 304 15.90 14.24 -9.72
CA GLU A 304 15.81 14.26 -11.17
C GLU A 304 16.13 12.87 -11.76
N ASN A 305 15.30 12.41 -12.70
CA ASN A 305 15.45 11.09 -13.34
C ASN A 305 15.34 9.89 -12.39
N ALA A 306 14.63 10.07 -11.26
CA ALA A 306 14.33 9.00 -10.30
C ALA A 306 13.60 7.83 -10.95
N ARG A 307 13.80 6.63 -10.41
CA ARG A 307 13.15 5.40 -10.86
C ARG A 307 11.67 5.38 -10.50
N TYR A 308 11.32 6.04 -9.40
CA TYR A 308 9.96 6.10 -8.89
C TYR A 308 9.55 7.56 -8.77
N ARG A 309 8.29 7.87 -9.06
CA ARG A 309 7.74 9.22 -8.91
C ARG A 309 7.76 9.66 -7.45
N TYR A 310 7.45 8.74 -6.54
CA TYR A 310 7.62 8.86 -5.10
C TYR A 310 8.05 7.52 -4.52
N HIS A 311 8.93 7.56 -3.50
CA HIS A 311 9.17 6.42 -2.62
C HIS A 311 8.19 6.49 -1.45
N HIS A 312 7.01 5.91 -1.64
CA HIS A 312 5.90 6.02 -0.73
C HIS A 312 5.68 4.83 0.25
N PRO A 313 6.51 3.78 0.38
CA PRO A 313 6.28 2.76 1.40
C PRO A 313 6.51 3.25 2.83
N LYS A 314 5.90 2.54 3.79
CA LYS A 314 6.17 2.66 5.23
C LYS A 314 6.32 1.27 5.81
N TYR A 315 7.56 0.83 5.89
CA TYR A 315 7.86 -0.50 6.40
C TYR A 315 9.18 -0.52 7.17
N ALA A 316 9.33 -1.54 8.01
CA ALA A 316 10.61 -1.90 8.59
C ALA A 316 10.85 -3.41 8.42
N VAL A 317 12.11 -3.78 8.15
CA VAL A 317 12.61 -5.14 8.29
C VAL A 317 13.45 -5.19 9.56
N VAL A 318 13.02 -5.99 10.53
CA VAL A 318 13.66 -6.11 11.84
C VAL A 318 14.05 -7.56 12.06
N ASP A 319 15.32 -7.88 11.80
CA ASP A 319 15.81 -9.26 11.75
C ASP A 319 14.97 -10.10 10.75
N ASP A 320 14.20 -11.07 11.26
CA ASP A 320 13.27 -11.95 10.53
C ASP A 320 11.82 -11.46 10.54
N ARG A 321 11.59 -10.21 10.96
CA ARG A 321 10.26 -9.59 11.06
C ARG A 321 10.04 -8.55 9.99
N VAL A 322 8.80 -8.47 9.53
CA VAL A 322 8.33 -7.44 8.61
C VAL A 322 7.24 -6.63 9.29
N LEU A 323 7.38 -5.31 9.29
CA LEU A 323 6.35 -4.36 9.70
C LEU A 323 5.93 -3.56 8.49
N VAL A 324 4.65 -3.57 8.12
CA VAL A 324 4.09 -2.79 7.00
C VAL A 324 2.91 -1.97 7.49
N MET A 325 2.86 -0.70 7.09
CA MET A 325 1.91 0.28 7.62
C MET A 325 1.37 1.20 6.53
N THR A 326 0.20 1.77 6.78
CA THR A 326 -0.39 2.84 5.95
C THR A 326 0.16 4.22 6.31
N GLU A 327 0.57 4.41 7.58
CA GLU A 327 0.99 5.67 8.18
C GLU A 327 2.45 6.02 7.97
N ASN A 328 2.71 7.33 7.85
CA ASN A 328 4.06 7.90 7.91
C ASN A 328 4.68 7.77 9.31
N TRP A 329 6.02 7.80 9.38
CA TRP A 329 6.78 7.75 10.64
C TRP A 329 6.82 9.13 11.32
N LYS A 330 5.63 9.68 11.56
CA LYS A 330 5.42 11.01 12.14
C LYS A 330 4.50 10.95 13.37
N PRO A 331 4.48 11.98 14.22
CA PRO A 331 3.65 12.02 15.42
C PRO A 331 2.15 11.72 15.13
N ALA A 332 1.58 12.36 14.12
CA ALA A 332 0.21 12.10 13.63
C ALA A 332 -0.07 10.64 13.19
N GLY A 333 0.95 9.84 12.89
CA GLY A 333 0.83 8.42 12.53
C GLY A 333 1.26 7.54 13.71
N VAL A 334 2.54 7.16 13.73
CA VAL A 334 3.13 6.26 14.74
C VAL A 334 3.21 6.85 16.15
N GLY A 335 2.97 8.16 16.33
CA GLY A 335 2.84 8.78 17.65
C GLY A 335 1.44 8.65 18.27
N GLY A 336 0.44 8.26 17.48
CA GLY A 336 -0.95 8.11 17.97
C GLY A 336 -1.73 9.43 18.06
N GLU A 337 -1.31 10.47 17.34
CA GLU A 337 -1.84 11.83 17.55
C GLU A 337 -2.91 12.28 16.54
N SER A 338 -3.30 11.47 15.55
CA SER A 338 -4.29 11.95 14.55
C SER A 338 -4.90 10.86 13.68
N SER A 339 -4.09 10.06 12.99
CA SER A 339 -4.54 9.39 11.76
C SER A 339 -5.04 7.98 12.02
N ARG A 340 -6.23 7.65 11.48
CA ARG A 340 -6.70 6.27 11.36
C ARG A 340 -5.86 5.55 10.33
N GLY A 341 -4.99 4.67 10.80
CA GLY A 341 -4.09 3.88 9.96
C GLY A 341 -4.13 2.40 10.29
N TRP A 342 -3.74 1.55 9.34
CA TRP A 342 -3.63 0.10 9.53
C TRP A 342 -2.17 -0.31 9.48
N GLY A 343 -1.84 -1.37 10.21
CA GLY A 343 -0.50 -1.94 10.16
C GLY A 343 -0.48 -3.40 10.56
N VAL A 344 0.51 -4.12 10.05
CA VAL A 344 0.72 -5.54 10.36
C VAL A 344 2.20 -5.78 10.65
N ARG A 345 2.48 -6.59 11.68
CA ARG A 345 3.78 -7.22 11.91
C ARG A 345 3.71 -8.70 11.61
N LEU A 346 4.64 -9.22 10.83
CA LEU A 346 4.75 -10.63 10.43
C LEU A 346 6.07 -11.20 10.92
N GLU A 347 6.01 -12.41 11.47
CA GLU A 347 7.19 -13.20 11.84
C GLU A 347 7.51 -14.12 10.66
N SER A 348 8.43 -13.71 9.77
CA SER A 348 8.73 -14.46 8.54
C SER A 348 10.09 -14.08 7.95
N GLU A 349 11.10 -14.93 8.18
CA GLU A 349 12.44 -14.80 7.58
C GLU A 349 12.37 -14.66 6.05
N ALA A 350 11.49 -15.44 5.40
CA ALA A 350 11.35 -15.43 3.95
C ALA A 350 10.82 -14.09 3.41
N LEU A 351 9.80 -13.50 4.07
CA LEU A 351 9.31 -12.17 3.68
C LEU A 351 10.29 -11.06 4.07
N ALA A 352 10.95 -11.18 5.22
CA ALA A 352 11.99 -10.26 5.66
C ALA A 352 13.17 -10.21 4.67
N ALA A 353 13.64 -11.36 4.18
CA ALA A 353 14.70 -11.45 3.18
C ALA A 353 14.29 -10.83 1.84
N ARG A 354 13.04 -11.03 1.40
CA ARG A 354 12.51 -10.44 0.16
C ARG A 354 12.36 -8.93 0.27
N LEU A 355 11.80 -8.45 1.37
CA LEU A 355 11.64 -7.02 1.60
C LEU A 355 13.00 -6.33 1.83
N ALA A 356 13.97 -7.02 2.43
CA ALA A 356 15.36 -6.53 2.49
C ALA A 356 15.99 -6.42 1.10
N THR A 357 15.68 -7.33 0.17
CA THR A 357 16.16 -7.23 -1.23
C THR A 357 15.58 -6.00 -1.93
N VAL A 358 14.29 -5.72 -1.70
CA VAL A 358 13.62 -4.48 -2.13
C VAL A 358 14.31 -3.26 -1.54
N PHE A 359 14.52 -3.25 -0.22
CA PHE A 359 15.21 -2.16 0.47
C PHE A 359 16.59 -1.92 -0.12
N SER A 360 17.43 -2.95 -0.27
CA SER A 360 18.77 -2.80 -0.85
C SER A 360 18.75 -2.26 -2.27
N ALA A 361 17.81 -2.71 -3.12
CA ALA A 361 17.66 -2.18 -4.48
C ALA A 361 17.28 -0.69 -4.50
N ASP A 362 16.50 -0.24 -3.51
CA ASP A 362 16.11 1.16 -3.38
C ASP A 362 17.26 1.99 -2.77
N PHE A 363 17.88 1.47 -1.73
CA PHE A 363 18.95 2.10 -0.95
C PHE A 363 20.27 2.27 -1.71
N GLU A 364 20.61 1.32 -2.58
CA GLU A 364 21.82 1.34 -3.43
C GLU A 364 21.55 1.90 -4.84
N GLY A 365 20.32 2.38 -5.07
CA GLY A 365 19.90 2.95 -6.33
C GLY A 365 20.74 4.13 -6.82
N ARG A 366 20.81 4.27 -8.15
CA ARG A 366 21.47 5.43 -8.80
C ARG A 366 20.85 6.79 -8.46
N ASP A 367 19.60 6.76 -8.01
CA ASP A 367 18.76 7.90 -7.62
C ASP A 367 18.69 8.08 -6.09
N THR A 368 19.60 7.44 -5.37
CA THR A 368 19.68 7.49 -3.91
C THR A 368 20.95 8.20 -3.48
N THR A 369 20.83 9.17 -2.59
CA THR A 369 21.93 10.00 -2.09
C THR A 369 22.08 9.87 -0.58
N ALA A 370 23.26 10.16 -0.04
CA ALA A 370 23.49 10.19 1.40
C ALA A 370 22.66 11.29 2.09
N GLY A 371 22.16 11.02 3.29
CA GLY A 371 21.35 11.96 4.09
C GLY A 371 22.00 13.33 4.26
N SER A 372 23.28 13.36 4.61
CA SER A 372 24.10 14.57 4.77
C SER A 372 24.23 15.38 3.48
N ALA A 373 24.38 14.70 2.33
CA ALA A 373 24.46 15.36 1.03
C ALA A 373 23.10 15.93 0.61
N TYR A 374 22.01 15.23 0.90
CA TYR A 374 20.66 15.73 0.70
C TYR A 374 20.38 16.94 1.60
N ARG A 375 20.66 16.83 2.90
CA ARG A 375 20.48 17.89 3.90
C ARG A 375 21.19 19.19 3.52
N ALA A 376 22.39 19.10 2.96
CA ALA A 376 23.17 20.26 2.55
C ALA A 376 22.60 21.01 1.32
N ASN A 377 21.78 20.34 0.50
CA ASN A 377 21.32 20.86 -0.80
C ASN A 377 19.80 21.02 -0.90
N THR A 378 19.05 20.53 0.09
CA THR A 378 17.59 20.62 0.10
C THR A 378 17.11 21.90 0.78
N THR A 379 15.86 22.26 0.52
CA THR A 379 15.15 23.30 1.27
C THR A 379 14.03 22.65 2.02
N PHE A 380 13.94 22.92 3.31
CA PHE A 380 12.87 22.42 4.15
C PHE A 380 11.75 23.44 4.27
N VAL A 381 10.51 22.94 4.35
CA VAL A 381 9.31 23.77 4.44
C VAL A 381 8.64 23.62 5.80
N ASP A 382 8.03 24.70 6.29
CA ASP A 382 7.24 24.64 7.51
C ASP A 382 5.99 23.77 7.28
N ASP A 383 5.84 22.76 8.12
CA ASP A 383 4.75 21.77 8.06
C ASP A 383 3.37 22.41 8.33
N GLU A 384 3.34 23.64 8.85
CA GLU A 384 2.10 24.40 9.10
C GLU A 384 1.27 24.66 7.83
N THR A 385 1.89 24.63 6.64
CA THR A 385 1.17 24.78 5.37
C THR A 385 0.34 23.55 4.96
N GLN A 386 0.47 22.43 5.67
CA GLN A 386 -0.37 21.23 5.51
C GLN A 386 -1.54 21.17 6.51
N GLY A 387 -1.77 22.23 7.30
CA GLY A 387 -2.92 22.35 8.19
C GLY A 387 -2.79 21.63 9.53
N PHE A 388 -1.61 21.12 9.88
CA PHE A 388 -1.36 20.44 11.16
C PHE A 388 -0.62 21.37 12.11
N SER A 389 -1.40 22.23 12.76
CA SER A 389 -0.98 22.96 13.95
C SER A 389 -2.17 23.03 14.89
N SER A 390 -2.06 22.38 16.04
CA SER A 390 -2.69 22.92 17.23
C SER A 390 -1.71 22.81 18.37
N ALA A 391 -1.21 23.97 18.79
CA ALA A 391 -0.49 24.20 20.04
C ALA A 391 -1.37 23.99 21.30
N GLU A 392 -2.31 23.05 21.25
CA GLU A 392 -3.07 22.55 22.40
C GLU A 392 -2.59 21.12 22.70
N ALA A 393 -2.73 20.67 23.95
CA ALA A 393 -2.21 19.38 24.41
C ALA A 393 -2.47 18.25 23.39
N ASP A 394 -1.46 17.41 23.13
CA ASP A 394 -1.54 16.31 22.17
C ASP A 394 -2.88 15.58 22.34
N PRO A 395 -3.77 15.60 21.33
CA PRO A 395 -5.09 15.01 21.47
C PRO A 395 -4.94 13.51 21.77
N GLU A 396 -5.35 13.11 22.98
CA GLU A 396 -5.43 11.69 23.35
C GLU A 396 -6.70 11.10 22.72
N PHE A 397 -6.52 10.24 21.71
CA PHE A 397 -7.60 9.46 21.15
C PHE A 397 -7.87 8.22 22.01
N PRO A 398 -9.14 7.82 22.19
CA PRO A 398 -9.48 6.61 22.92
C PRO A 398 -8.97 5.38 22.16
N THR A 399 -8.26 4.50 22.87
CA THR A 399 -7.95 3.15 22.37
C THR A 399 -9.24 2.32 22.35
N THR A 400 -9.79 2.06 21.17
CA THR A 400 -10.97 1.23 20.96
C THR A 400 -10.65 -0.14 20.36
N HIS A 401 -9.45 -0.30 19.79
CA HIS A 401 -8.98 -1.52 19.16
C HIS A 401 -7.59 -1.91 19.68
N ASP A 402 -7.54 -2.92 20.55
CA ASP A 402 -6.27 -3.53 20.98
C ASP A 402 -5.62 -4.31 19.82
N PRO A 403 -4.28 -4.41 19.75
CA PRO A 403 -3.63 -5.17 18.70
C PRO A 403 -3.90 -6.67 18.90
N ALA A 404 -4.01 -7.42 17.81
CA ALA A 404 -4.32 -8.85 17.85
C ALA A 404 -3.25 -9.68 17.14
N THR A 405 -2.60 -10.58 17.88
CA THR A 405 -1.81 -11.67 17.28
C THR A 405 -2.75 -12.77 16.83
N VAL A 406 -2.77 -13.03 15.53
CA VAL A 406 -3.74 -13.89 14.86
C VAL A 406 -3.04 -14.91 13.97
N PRO A 407 -3.60 -16.12 13.82
CA PRO A 407 -3.05 -17.10 12.89
C PRO A 407 -3.20 -16.59 11.45
N VAL A 408 -2.19 -16.84 10.63
CA VAL A 408 -2.20 -16.56 9.19
C VAL A 408 -1.94 -17.87 8.44
N GLU A 409 -2.47 -18.03 7.24
CA GLU A 409 -2.18 -19.20 6.43
C GLU A 409 -1.02 -18.89 5.48
N SER A 410 -1.13 -17.74 4.81
CA SER A 410 -0.06 -17.21 3.97
C SER A 410 -0.18 -15.70 3.83
N ALA A 411 0.93 -15.08 3.42
CA ALA A 411 0.97 -13.67 3.09
C ALA A 411 1.69 -13.46 1.75
N GLU A 412 1.21 -12.49 0.98
CA GLU A 412 1.81 -12.07 -0.28
C GLU A 412 2.42 -10.68 -0.14
N LEU A 413 3.69 -10.53 -0.50
CA LEU A 413 4.32 -9.22 -0.65
C LEU A 413 3.99 -8.64 -2.03
N LEU A 414 3.30 -7.52 -2.04
CA LEU A 414 2.87 -6.80 -3.23
C LEU A 414 3.66 -5.50 -3.37
N LEU A 415 4.13 -5.22 -4.57
CA LEU A 415 5.00 -4.08 -4.86
C LEU A 415 4.46 -3.29 -6.03
N ALA A 416 4.29 -1.98 -5.88
CA ALA A 416 4.09 -1.10 -7.04
C ALA A 416 5.44 -0.51 -7.47
N PRO A 417 5.67 -0.34 -8.78
CA PRO A 417 4.78 -0.70 -9.90
C PRO A 417 4.91 -2.15 -10.38
N ASP A 418 5.71 -2.97 -9.70
CA ASP A 418 6.13 -4.31 -10.13
C ASP A 418 4.97 -5.30 -10.37
N ASN A 419 4.06 -5.46 -9.40
CA ASN A 419 3.04 -6.50 -9.41
C ASN A 419 1.73 -6.18 -8.65
N ALA A 420 1.70 -5.10 -7.85
CA ALA A 420 0.60 -4.85 -6.93
C ALA A 420 -0.74 -4.62 -7.65
N ASP A 421 -0.77 -3.81 -8.70
CA ASP A 421 -1.99 -3.46 -9.42
C ASP A 421 -2.71 -4.69 -9.97
N GLY A 422 -2.04 -5.46 -10.83
CA GLY A 422 -2.60 -6.68 -11.43
C GLY A 422 -3.01 -7.72 -10.39
N ARG A 423 -2.20 -7.92 -9.34
CA ARG A 423 -2.54 -8.87 -8.28
C ARG A 423 -3.75 -8.43 -7.44
N MET A 424 -3.85 -7.15 -7.11
CA MET A 424 -5.01 -6.62 -6.38
C MET A 424 -6.28 -6.70 -7.23
N GLN A 425 -6.22 -6.41 -8.52
CA GLN A 425 -7.35 -6.61 -9.44
C GLN A 425 -7.80 -8.08 -9.46
N ALA A 426 -6.86 -9.04 -9.51
CA ALA A 426 -7.18 -10.46 -9.47
C ALA A 426 -7.87 -10.86 -8.15
N LEU A 427 -7.37 -10.39 -7.00
CA LEU A 427 -8.00 -10.64 -5.70
C LEU A 427 -9.44 -10.08 -5.62
N LEU A 428 -9.68 -8.87 -6.13
CA LEU A 428 -11.02 -8.26 -6.20
C LEU A 428 -11.94 -9.00 -7.21
N ALA A 429 -11.37 -9.51 -8.30
CA ALA A 429 -12.11 -10.28 -9.29
C ALA A 429 -12.51 -11.68 -8.78
N ASP A 430 -11.74 -12.26 -7.88
CA ASP A 430 -12.00 -13.56 -7.25
C ASP A 430 -12.96 -13.46 -6.05
N ALA A 431 -13.31 -12.25 -5.59
CA ALA A 431 -14.24 -12.05 -4.47
C ALA A 431 -15.65 -12.62 -4.76
N ASP A 432 -16.22 -13.26 -3.75
CA ASP A 432 -17.50 -13.99 -3.83
C ASP A 432 -18.63 -13.41 -2.96
N ASP A 433 -18.33 -12.79 -1.81
CA ASP A 433 -19.30 -12.41 -0.78
C ASP A 433 -19.27 -10.90 -0.45
N GLU A 434 -18.13 -10.35 0.00
CA GLU A 434 -18.02 -8.98 0.54
C GLU A 434 -16.68 -8.32 0.19
N ILE A 435 -16.70 -7.04 -0.19
CA ILE A 435 -15.49 -6.20 -0.31
C ILE A 435 -15.66 -4.93 0.53
N LEU A 436 -14.77 -4.74 1.51
CA LEU A 436 -14.68 -3.53 2.32
C LEU A 436 -13.42 -2.76 1.94
N VAL A 437 -13.56 -1.51 1.52
CA VAL A 437 -12.42 -0.65 1.13
C VAL A 437 -12.41 0.60 1.99
N ILE A 438 -11.28 0.88 2.64
CA ILE A 438 -11.02 2.15 3.31
C ILE A 438 -9.86 2.87 2.63
N GLN A 439 -10.09 4.11 2.19
CA GLN A 439 -9.10 4.92 1.49
C GLN A 439 -9.19 6.39 1.89
N PRO A 440 -8.09 7.17 1.88
CA PRO A 440 -8.19 8.62 2.04
C PRO A 440 -8.99 9.23 0.89
N SER A 441 -8.71 8.79 -0.34
CA SER A 441 -9.44 9.12 -1.57
C SER A 441 -9.23 8.02 -2.62
N ILE A 442 -10.09 7.99 -3.63
CA ILE A 442 -10.02 7.07 -4.77
C ILE A 442 -10.16 7.92 -6.05
N ASP A 443 -9.29 7.69 -7.04
CA ASP A 443 -9.46 8.27 -8.37
C ASP A 443 -10.55 7.50 -9.13
N GLY A 444 -11.47 8.23 -9.77
CA GLY A 444 -12.67 7.63 -10.38
C GLY A 444 -12.41 6.69 -11.56
N ASP A 445 -11.22 6.71 -12.15
CA ASP A 445 -10.80 5.88 -13.30
C ASP A 445 -9.72 4.85 -12.95
N VAL A 446 -9.40 4.67 -11.66
CA VAL A 446 -8.40 3.69 -11.23
C VAL A 446 -8.89 2.25 -11.44
N SER A 447 -7.99 1.39 -11.93
CA SER A 447 -8.24 -0.03 -12.21
C SER A 447 -8.91 -0.79 -11.05
N LEU A 448 -8.53 -0.48 -9.81
CA LEU A 448 -9.05 -1.14 -8.61
C LEU A 448 -10.52 -0.79 -8.33
N LEU A 449 -10.93 0.45 -8.61
CA LEU A 449 -12.34 0.84 -8.47
C LEU A 449 -13.19 0.13 -9.54
N GLU A 450 -12.70 0.05 -10.77
CA GLU A 450 -13.38 -0.69 -11.85
C GLU A 450 -13.53 -2.18 -11.52
N ALA A 451 -12.48 -2.82 -10.97
CA ALA A 451 -12.54 -4.21 -10.51
C ALA A 451 -13.57 -4.39 -9.38
N THR A 452 -13.66 -3.44 -8.46
CA THR A 452 -14.64 -3.44 -7.36
C THR A 452 -16.08 -3.26 -7.88
N LEU A 453 -16.30 -2.35 -8.83
CA LEU A 453 -17.59 -2.19 -9.51
C LEU A 453 -17.99 -3.44 -10.31
N ALA A 454 -17.01 -4.11 -10.94
CA ALA A 454 -17.24 -5.38 -11.61
C ALA A 454 -17.66 -6.47 -10.60
N ALA A 455 -17.10 -6.49 -9.39
CA ALA A 455 -17.54 -7.39 -8.32
C ALA A 455 -18.98 -7.10 -7.86
N ALA A 456 -19.32 -5.83 -7.62
CA ALA A 456 -20.70 -5.44 -7.28
C ALA A 456 -21.71 -5.90 -8.35
N ARG A 457 -21.36 -5.78 -9.64
CA ARG A 457 -22.19 -6.28 -10.76
C ARG A 457 -22.33 -7.80 -10.78
N ARG A 458 -21.43 -8.55 -10.16
CA ARG A 458 -21.57 -10.01 -9.94
C ARG A 458 -22.45 -10.34 -8.74
N GLY A 459 -22.79 -9.37 -7.90
CA GLY A 459 -23.61 -9.53 -6.70
C GLY A 459 -22.83 -9.54 -5.38
N VAL A 460 -21.53 -9.22 -5.40
CA VAL A 460 -20.69 -9.09 -4.19
C VAL A 460 -21.06 -7.81 -3.44
N ASP A 461 -21.26 -7.89 -2.12
CA ASP A 461 -21.59 -6.72 -1.28
C ASP A 461 -20.36 -5.80 -1.14
N VAL A 462 -20.45 -4.56 -1.62
CA VAL A 462 -19.32 -3.61 -1.58
C VAL A 462 -19.61 -2.43 -0.66
N LYS A 463 -18.67 -2.11 0.24
CA LYS A 463 -18.67 -0.87 1.04
C LYS A 463 -17.38 -0.09 0.88
N LEU A 464 -17.48 1.18 0.51
CA LEU A 464 -16.33 2.09 0.36
C LEU A 464 -16.38 3.21 1.39
N LEU A 465 -15.40 3.26 2.30
CA LEU A 465 -15.25 4.31 3.31
C LEU A 465 -14.12 5.28 2.91
N LEU A 466 -14.47 6.54 2.69
CA LEU A 466 -13.57 7.58 2.22
C LEU A 466 -13.28 8.63 3.30
N GLY A 467 -12.10 9.25 3.21
CA GLY A 467 -11.77 10.42 4.03
C GLY A 467 -12.65 11.64 3.71
N SER A 468 -12.77 12.55 4.67
CA SER A 468 -13.55 13.79 4.56
C SER A 468 -12.72 15.05 4.85
N THR A 469 -11.39 14.95 4.74
CA THR A 469 -10.51 16.09 5.01
C THR A 469 -10.69 17.20 3.97
N TRP A 470 -10.51 18.46 4.36
CA TRP A 470 -10.83 19.62 3.52
C TRP A 470 -10.20 19.61 2.11
N TYR A 471 -9.05 18.96 1.91
CA TYR A 471 -8.37 18.89 0.62
C TYR A 471 -8.90 17.80 -0.32
N ASN A 472 -9.70 16.84 0.18
CA ASN A 472 -10.28 15.77 -0.62
C ASN A 472 -11.80 15.59 -0.42
N ALA A 473 -12.43 16.36 0.47
CA ALA A 473 -13.85 16.27 0.77
C ALA A 473 -14.72 16.48 -0.48
N ASP A 474 -14.55 17.58 -1.20
CA ASP A 474 -15.36 17.90 -2.38
C ASP A 474 -15.24 16.81 -3.49
N GLU A 475 -14.03 16.29 -3.70
CA GLU A 475 -13.76 15.24 -4.68
C GLU A 475 -14.36 13.89 -4.26
N ASN A 476 -14.22 13.51 -2.99
CA ASN A 476 -14.81 12.28 -2.45
C ASN A 476 -16.34 12.36 -2.40
N GLU A 477 -16.93 13.52 -2.09
CA GLU A 477 -18.38 13.74 -2.14
C GLU A 477 -18.92 13.57 -3.57
N ALA A 478 -18.20 14.13 -4.56
CA ALA A 478 -18.56 13.98 -5.97
C ALA A 478 -18.45 12.51 -6.40
N LEU A 479 -17.37 11.81 -6.03
CA LEU A 479 -17.21 10.39 -6.32
C LEU A 479 -18.32 9.54 -5.66
N ALA A 480 -18.62 9.79 -4.38
CA ALA A 480 -19.67 9.07 -3.67
C ALA A 480 -21.03 9.25 -4.36
N ALA A 481 -21.41 10.49 -4.69
CA ALA A 481 -22.65 10.76 -5.42
C ALA A 481 -22.68 10.09 -6.81
N ASP A 482 -21.54 10.01 -7.49
CA ASP A 482 -21.42 9.34 -8.78
C ASP A 482 -21.62 7.84 -8.66
N LEU A 483 -21.02 7.21 -7.65
CA LEU A 483 -21.13 5.78 -7.36
C LEU A 483 -22.53 5.40 -6.87
N GLU A 484 -23.16 6.22 -6.02
CA GLU A 484 -24.56 6.05 -5.61
C GLU A 484 -25.52 6.06 -6.82
N ARG A 485 -25.33 6.99 -7.76
CA ARG A 485 -26.11 7.02 -9.00
C ARG A 485 -25.91 5.77 -9.86
N VAL A 486 -24.69 5.21 -9.88
CA VAL A 486 -24.41 3.96 -10.58
C VAL A 486 -25.11 2.80 -9.88
N ALA A 487 -25.00 2.72 -8.56
CA ALA A 487 -25.65 1.69 -7.74
C ALA A 487 -27.17 1.70 -7.92
N ASP A 488 -27.82 2.86 -7.83
CA ASP A 488 -29.27 3.02 -8.03
C ASP A 488 -29.73 2.64 -9.45
N ARG A 489 -28.93 2.99 -10.46
CA ARG A 489 -29.25 2.73 -11.87
C ARG A 489 -29.16 1.24 -12.22
N GLU A 490 -28.16 0.57 -11.66
CA GLU A 490 -27.82 -0.82 -11.97
C GLU A 490 -28.31 -1.83 -10.91
N ASP A 491 -28.96 -1.36 -9.83
CA ASP A 491 -29.40 -2.15 -8.67
C ASP A 491 -28.24 -2.93 -8.03
N LEU A 492 -27.11 -2.24 -7.83
CA LEU A 492 -25.88 -2.85 -7.31
C LEU A 492 -25.87 -2.87 -5.78
N PRO A 493 -25.36 -3.93 -5.15
CA PRO A 493 -25.04 -3.96 -3.72
C PRO A 493 -23.76 -3.15 -3.43
N LEU A 494 -23.83 -1.83 -3.61
CA LEU A 494 -22.72 -0.89 -3.42
C LEU A 494 -23.14 0.26 -2.51
N GLU A 495 -22.45 0.41 -1.38
CA GLU A 495 -22.56 1.56 -0.49
C GLU A 495 -21.25 2.34 -0.44
N VAL A 496 -21.34 3.67 -0.42
CA VAL A 496 -20.19 4.57 -0.28
C VAL A 496 -20.48 5.56 0.83
N ARG A 497 -19.52 5.81 1.71
CA ARG A 497 -19.64 6.83 2.76
C ARG A 497 -18.34 7.60 2.91
N LEU A 498 -18.47 8.86 3.30
CA LEU A 498 -17.39 9.64 3.85
C LEU A 498 -17.43 9.51 5.38
N VAL A 499 -16.26 9.42 6.00
CA VAL A 499 -16.16 9.39 7.45
C VAL A 499 -16.67 10.71 8.05
N GLU A 500 -17.52 10.62 9.07
CA GLU A 500 -17.99 11.77 9.83
C GLU A 500 -16.98 12.15 10.93
N ASP A 501 -17.12 13.37 11.48
CA ASP A 501 -16.35 13.80 12.64
C ASP A 501 -16.47 12.78 13.79
N THR A 502 -15.33 12.32 14.30
CA THR A 502 -15.25 11.33 15.38
C THR A 502 -14.21 11.74 16.43
N ASP A 503 -14.38 11.23 17.65
CA ASP A 503 -13.42 11.38 18.74
C ASP A 503 -12.34 10.29 18.75
N ARG A 504 -12.34 9.37 17.77
CA ARG A 504 -11.42 8.22 17.69
C ARG A 504 -10.16 8.48 16.85
N PHE A 505 -10.23 9.44 15.94
CA PHE A 505 -9.15 9.89 15.06
C PHE A 505 -9.60 11.16 14.35
N GLU A 506 -8.66 11.91 13.78
CA GLU A 506 -8.93 13.16 13.05
C GLU A 506 -9.21 12.92 11.56
N LYS A 507 -8.53 11.95 10.94
CA LYS A 507 -8.65 11.66 9.50
C LYS A 507 -8.32 10.22 9.15
N ILE A 508 -8.86 9.75 8.03
CA ILE A 508 -8.47 8.47 7.42
C ILE A 508 -7.15 8.64 6.69
N HIS A 509 -6.20 7.77 7.03
CA HIS A 509 -4.98 7.56 6.26
C HIS A 509 -4.72 6.06 5.98
N ALA A 510 -5.61 5.18 6.47
CA ALA A 510 -5.69 3.78 6.10
C ALA A 510 -5.96 3.59 4.60
N LYS A 511 -5.31 2.57 4.03
CA LYS A 511 -5.39 2.16 2.63
C LYS A 511 -5.59 0.66 2.63
N GLY A 512 -6.77 0.28 3.11
CA GLY A 512 -7.10 -1.08 3.54
C GLY A 512 -8.16 -1.69 2.64
N VAL A 513 -8.04 -3.00 2.43
CA VAL A 513 -9.06 -3.79 1.74
C VAL A 513 -9.32 -5.05 2.56
N VAL A 514 -10.58 -5.43 2.74
CA VAL A 514 -10.97 -6.76 3.23
C VAL A 514 -11.84 -7.41 2.17
N ILE A 515 -11.54 -8.67 1.84
CA ILE A 515 -12.25 -9.46 0.83
C ILE A 515 -12.75 -10.73 1.50
N ASP A 516 -14.06 -10.96 1.43
CA ASP A 516 -14.83 -12.11 1.93
C ASP A 516 -14.63 -12.42 3.42
N ARG A 517 -14.03 -11.47 4.16
CA ARG A 517 -13.51 -11.69 5.53
C ARG A 517 -12.52 -12.86 5.61
N GLU A 518 -11.85 -13.17 4.51
CA GLU A 518 -10.80 -14.20 4.40
C GLU A 518 -9.45 -13.58 4.06
N THR A 519 -9.44 -12.48 3.30
CA THR A 519 -8.22 -11.77 2.90
C THR A 519 -8.24 -10.33 3.39
N ALA A 520 -7.12 -9.84 3.94
CA ALA A 520 -6.92 -8.42 4.24
C ALA A 520 -5.67 -7.88 3.53
N ILE A 521 -5.79 -6.72 2.88
CA ILE A 521 -4.67 -6.03 2.24
C ILE A 521 -4.35 -4.77 3.03
N VAL A 522 -3.07 -4.64 3.41
CA VAL A 522 -2.54 -3.52 4.20
C VAL A 522 -1.29 -2.98 3.51
N GLY A 523 -1.21 -1.68 3.25
CA GLY A 523 -0.01 -1.10 2.66
C GLY A 523 -0.10 0.38 2.34
N SER A 524 0.84 0.85 1.52
CA SER A 524 1.03 2.28 1.29
C SER A 524 0.28 2.84 0.08
N ALA A 525 -0.26 1.99 -0.80
CA ALA A 525 -0.81 2.44 -2.08
C ALA A 525 -2.16 3.15 -1.92
N ASN A 526 -2.22 4.39 -2.36
CA ASN A 526 -3.49 5.07 -2.59
C ASN A 526 -4.13 4.50 -3.86
N TRP A 527 -5.45 4.53 -3.96
CA TRP A 527 -6.14 4.10 -5.17
C TRP A 527 -6.15 5.19 -6.23
N ASN A 528 -4.99 5.41 -6.86
CA ASN A 528 -4.81 6.22 -8.05
C ASN A 528 -3.72 5.64 -8.96
N SER A 529 -3.78 5.96 -10.26
CA SER A 529 -2.84 5.41 -11.26
C SER A 529 -1.40 5.79 -10.98
N ASN A 530 -1.14 6.98 -10.42
CA ASN A 530 0.23 7.37 -10.06
C ASN A 530 0.82 6.44 -8.98
N SER A 531 0.05 6.10 -7.94
CA SER A 531 0.49 5.22 -6.85
C SER A 531 0.75 3.80 -7.35
N LEU A 532 -0.12 3.28 -8.22
CA LEU A 532 -0.01 1.91 -8.73
C LEU A 532 1.04 1.74 -9.84
N GLU A 533 1.23 2.75 -10.70
CA GLU A 533 2.07 2.63 -11.90
C GLU A 533 3.43 3.33 -11.78
N ASN A 534 3.57 4.32 -10.89
CA ASN A 534 4.74 5.21 -10.88
C ASN A 534 5.42 5.32 -9.53
N ASN A 535 4.72 5.10 -8.42
CA ASN A 535 5.33 5.10 -7.09
C ASN A 535 5.96 3.75 -6.76
N ARG A 536 6.96 3.78 -5.87
CA ARG A 536 7.31 2.61 -5.08
C ARG A 536 6.28 2.49 -3.96
N GLU A 537 5.51 1.42 -3.95
CA GLU A 537 4.57 1.08 -2.87
C GLU A 537 4.85 -0.33 -2.36
N VAL A 538 4.57 -0.57 -1.08
CA VAL A 538 4.65 -1.90 -0.47
C VAL A 538 3.32 -2.19 0.21
N LEU A 539 2.75 -3.35 -0.10
CA LEU A 539 1.58 -3.89 0.57
C LEU A 539 1.79 -5.35 0.93
N VAL A 540 0.99 -5.83 1.88
CA VAL A 540 0.85 -7.24 2.18
C VAL A 540 -0.62 -7.64 2.03
N ALA A 541 -0.88 -8.70 1.27
CA ALA A 541 -2.15 -9.41 1.31
C ALA A 541 -2.03 -10.59 2.28
N LEU A 542 -2.86 -10.60 3.33
CA LEU A 542 -2.92 -11.59 4.38
C LEU A 542 -4.09 -12.53 4.10
N HIS A 543 -3.80 -13.79 3.80
CA HIS A 543 -4.80 -14.86 3.70
C HIS A 543 -5.04 -15.42 5.11
N SER A 544 -6.05 -14.86 5.79
CA SER A 544 -6.38 -15.16 7.19
C SER A 544 -7.76 -14.64 7.54
N VAL A 545 -8.68 -15.56 7.85
CA VAL A 545 -9.99 -15.22 8.40
C VAL A 545 -9.87 -14.38 9.67
N ALA A 546 -8.88 -14.65 10.52
CA ALA A 546 -8.71 -13.94 11.79
C ALA A 546 -8.20 -12.51 11.58
N ALA A 547 -7.24 -12.29 10.69
CA ALA A 547 -6.76 -10.95 10.36
C ALA A 547 -7.82 -10.14 9.59
N ALA A 548 -8.48 -10.76 8.61
CA ALA A 548 -9.56 -10.14 7.86
C ALA A 548 -10.74 -9.75 8.76
N LYS A 549 -11.12 -10.61 9.71
CA LYS A 549 -12.10 -10.27 10.73
C LYS A 549 -11.67 -9.06 11.58
N TYR A 550 -10.41 -9.03 12.04
CA TYR A 550 -9.90 -7.90 12.84
C TYR A 550 -10.09 -6.56 12.11
N TYR A 551 -9.66 -6.49 10.84
CA TYR A 551 -9.79 -5.27 10.04
C TYR A 551 -11.24 -4.97 9.64
N ALA A 552 -12.08 -5.98 9.40
CA ALA A 552 -13.51 -5.80 9.17
C ALA A 552 -14.21 -5.22 10.41
N ASP A 553 -13.87 -5.68 11.62
CA ASP A 553 -14.45 -5.14 12.85
C ASP A 553 -14.06 -3.66 13.05
N VAL A 554 -12.82 -3.28 12.71
CA VAL A 554 -12.38 -1.87 12.70
C VAL A 554 -13.17 -1.08 11.65
N PHE A 555 -13.25 -1.60 10.42
CA PHE A 555 -13.97 -0.95 9.34
C PHE A 555 -15.43 -0.69 9.72
N GLU A 556 -16.14 -1.67 10.28
CA GLU A 556 -17.55 -1.51 10.68
C GLU A 556 -17.72 -0.51 11.83
N ALA A 557 -16.76 -0.43 12.75
CA ALA A 557 -16.77 0.60 13.79
C ALA A 557 -16.57 2.00 13.18
N ASP A 558 -15.65 2.14 12.22
CA ASP A 558 -15.41 3.38 11.48
C ASP A 558 -16.61 3.77 10.60
N TRP A 559 -17.25 2.79 9.96
CA TRP A 559 -18.42 2.93 9.11
C TRP A 559 -19.69 3.35 9.85
N ALA A 560 -19.89 2.83 11.06
CA ALA A 560 -21.10 3.10 11.84
C ALA A 560 -21.18 4.57 12.30
N GLY A 561 -20.05 5.25 12.45
CA GLY A 561 -19.96 6.64 12.89
C GLY A 561 -20.41 6.88 14.34
N GLY A 562 -20.00 8.03 14.88
CA GLY A 562 -20.57 8.61 16.10
C GLY A 562 -19.77 8.39 17.39
N SER A 563 -19.59 9.48 18.15
CA SER A 563 -19.47 9.38 19.60
C SER A 563 -20.77 8.79 20.14
N GLN A 564 -20.70 7.82 21.06
CA GLN A 564 -21.85 7.50 21.89
C GLN A 564 -22.11 8.67 22.84
N SER A 565 -22.61 9.79 22.31
CA SER A 565 -23.23 10.80 23.15
C SER A 565 -24.49 10.15 23.71
N LEU A 566 -24.38 9.61 24.93
CA LEU A 566 -25.56 9.28 25.72
C LEU A 566 -26.47 10.50 25.65
N PRO A 567 -27.70 10.38 25.10
CA PRO A 567 -28.54 11.53 24.88
C PRO A 567 -28.65 12.25 26.21
N ILE A 568 -28.40 13.56 26.24
CA ILE A 568 -28.45 14.37 27.47
C ILE A 568 -29.76 14.11 28.23
N GLY A 569 -30.83 13.73 27.51
CA GLY A 569 -32.09 13.24 28.07
C GLY A 569 -31.98 12.02 29.00
N LEU A 570 -31.08 11.06 28.76
CA LEU A 570 -30.83 9.91 29.63
C LEU A 570 -30.12 10.34 30.92
N GLY A 571 -29.13 11.23 30.83
CA GLY A 571 -28.46 11.82 31.99
C GLY A 571 -29.41 12.66 32.84
N VAL A 572 -30.24 13.48 32.19
CA VAL A 572 -31.29 14.28 32.86
C VAL A 572 -32.36 13.36 33.47
N ALA A 573 -32.76 12.27 32.82
CA ALA A 573 -33.71 11.31 33.36
C ALA A 573 -33.16 10.60 34.60
N VAL A 574 -31.89 10.20 34.60
CA VAL A 574 -31.21 9.61 35.76
C VAL A 574 -31.11 10.62 36.91
N VAL A 575 -30.72 11.87 36.64
CA VAL A 575 -30.66 12.93 37.66
C VAL A 575 -32.05 13.24 38.23
N ILE A 576 -33.09 13.31 37.40
CA ILE A 576 -34.48 13.51 37.85
C ILE A 576 -34.97 12.31 38.66
N ALA A 577 -34.64 11.08 38.26
CA ALA A 577 -35.00 9.87 39.00
C ALA A 577 -34.31 9.82 40.37
N LEU A 578 -33.01 10.17 40.44
CA LEU A 578 -32.25 10.26 41.69
C LEU A 578 -32.77 11.38 42.58
N ALA A 579 -33.08 12.56 42.03
CA ALA A 579 -33.67 13.67 42.76
C ALA A 579 -35.07 13.33 43.28
N GLY A 580 -35.90 12.66 42.48
CA GLY A 580 -37.21 12.16 42.87
C GLY A 580 -37.10 11.12 43.99
N GLY A 581 -36.16 10.17 43.89
CA GLY A 581 -35.84 9.19 44.92
C GLY A 581 -35.40 9.85 46.24
N ALA A 582 -34.54 10.87 46.16
CA ALA A 582 -34.10 11.64 47.33
C ALA A 582 -35.25 12.41 48.00
N ILE A 583 -36.15 13.03 47.22
CA ILE A 583 -37.32 13.76 47.75
C ILE A 583 -38.32 12.80 48.42
N VAL A 584 -38.56 11.63 47.82
CA VAL A 584 -39.41 10.58 48.41
C VAL A 584 -38.75 10.01 49.67
N GLY A 585 -37.45 9.70 49.64
CA GLY A 585 -36.70 9.24 50.81
C GLY A 585 -36.74 10.24 51.97
N ARG A 586 -36.56 11.54 51.68
CA ARG A 586 -36.64 12.62 52.69
C ARG A 586 -38.04 12.81 53.29
N ARG A 587 -39.09 12.37 52.58
CA ARG A 587 -40.48 12.42 53.06
C ARG A 587 -40.87 11.22 53.93
N TYR A 588 -40.18 10.08 53.80
CA TYR A 588 -40.50 8.85 54.51
C TYR A 588 -39.49 8.45 55.60
N VAL A 589 -38.29 9.02 55.60
CA VAL A 589 -37.32 8.86 56.70
C VAL A 589 -37.46 10.03 57.67
N ARG A 590 -38.41 9.92 58.61
CA ARG A 590 -38.34 10.67 59.88
C ARG A 590 -37.47 9.85 60.83
N PHE A 591 -36.27 10.35 61.13
CA PHE A 591 -35.53 9.89 62.31
C PHE A 591 -36.41 10.20 63.53
N GLY A 592 -36.80 9.16 64.26
CA GLY A 592 -37.50 9.31 65.52
C GLY A 592 -36.51 9.80 66.57
N ASP A 593 -36.77 10.97 67.15
CA ASP A 593 -36.09 11.40 68.36
C ASP A 593 -36.48 10.45 69.49
N ARG A 594 -35.46 9.82 70.09
CA ARG A 594 -35.59 9.01 71.30
C ARG A 594 -35.52 9.93 72.52
N ASP A 595 -36.46 9.71 73.43
CA ASP A 595 -36.60 10.33 74.73
C ASP A 595 -35.29 10.37 75.55
N GLY A 596 -35.00 11.54 76.10
CA GLY A 596 -33.99 11.77 77.13
C GLY A 596 -34.64 12.40 78.36
N SER A 597 -34.64 11.65 79.45
CA SER A 597 -35.21 11.91 80.78
C SER A 597 -34.80 13.22 81.45
N SER A 598 -35.74 13.85 82.15
CA SER A 598 -35.48 14.56 83.41
C SER A 598 -36.79 14.80 84.20
N ASP A 599 -36.90 14.19 85.38
CA ASP A 599 -37.51 14.83 86.56
C ASP A 599 -36.87 14.22 87.83
N PRO A 600 -36.62 15.00 88.90
CA PRO A 600 -36.00 14.55 90.15
C PRO A 600 -36.95 13.81 91.09
#